data_AF-A0A9E5JWQ6-F1
#
_entry.id   AF-A0A9E5JWQ6-F1
#
_cell.length_a   1.000
_cell.length_b   1.000
_cell.length_c   1.000
_cell.angle_alpha   90.00
_cell.angle_beta   90.00
_cell.angle_gamma   90.00
#
_symmetry.space_group_name_H-M   'P 1'
#
loop_
_entity.id
_entity.type
_entity.pdbx_description
1 polymer ?
#
loop_
_entity_poly.entity_id
_entity_poly.type
_entity_poly.pdbx_seq_one_letter_code
_entity_poly.pdbx_strand_id
1 'polypeptide(L)'
;MNRQKLLLLTIGLLGIIWLGVWVHGWWGTITLDYENKPLGTVLRSFTKQSGLTVVTDLDEAKPITIHVIRVPVAEAMDALQAVAESRGRLLYLAAPNNTELQKAISLLPGKLEAADWKTIEYRLPFMFLGGSEDLPRWGDPRQQTWNPTPPKDNTLVSFFENAAQATDIRIILPASWNPKIEKSVSSGPIASTLPSLTHKAGGTGKMVYLLPGPRPDRSPDSGSSDRSSSSDSWRRRSSEGPQLSPEAFATRLQSRLSGLSTDQAKEAQASMDESVKQYKEWLTLTPEEQEKKMQEIMQDPNRQQRGSDRFTRGMRMMSPQQRAQRYSRYNNRKETVKDPGHTR
;
A
#
# COMPACT_ATOMS: atom_id res chain seq x y z
N MET A 1 1.11 -43.18 37.26
CA MET A 1 2.19 -42.62 36.41
C MET A 1 3.26 -42.03 37.33
N ASN A 2 4.53 -42.44 37.21
CA ASN A 2 5.59 -41.96 38.11
C ASN A 2 5.81 -40.45 37.94
N ARG A 3 6.03 -39.73 39.05
CA ARG A 3 6.28 -38.28 39.06
C ARG A 3 7.42 -37.86 38.10
N GLN A 4 8.43 -38.70 37.95
CA GLN A 4 9.53 -38.50 36.99
C GLN A 4 9.06 -38.54 35.53
N LYS A 5 8.15 -39.46 35.17
CA LYS A 5 7.59 -39.53 33.81
C LYS A 5 6.71 -38.32 33.50
N LEU A 6 5.93 -37.86 34.49
CA LEU A 6 5.14 -36.62 34.36
C LEU A 6 6.07 -35.41 34.15
N LEU A 7 7.14 -35.29 34.93
CA LEU A 7 8.10 -34.18 34.84
C LEU A 7 8.83 -34.14 33.49
N LEU A 8 9.27 -35.30 32.98
CA LEU A 8 9.89 -35.39 31.65
C LEU A 8 8.91 -35.00 30.53
N LEU A 9 7.63 -35.39 30.63
CA LEU A 9 6.61 -35.02 29.66
C LEU A 9 6.37 -33.50 29.65
N THR A 10 6.27 -32.89 30.83
CA THR A 10 6.10 -31.43 30.97
C THR A 10 7.29 -30.67 30.40
N ILE A 11 8.53 -31.10 30.68
CA ILE A 11 9.73 -30.48 30.12
C ILE A 11 9.77 -30.63 28.60
N GLY A 12 9.41 -31.81 28.07
CA GLY A 12 9.31 -32.03 26.63
C GLY A 12 8.30 -31.11 25.96
N LEU A 13 7.11 -30.96 26.55
CA LEU A 13 6.07 -30.04 26.05
C LEU A 13 6.55 -28.59 26.07
N LEU A 14 7.16 -28.15 27.17
CA LEU A 14 7.72 -26.79 27.28
C LEU A 14 8.84 -26.56 26.26
N GLY A 15 9.69 -27.55 26.02
CA GLY A 15 10.73 -27.49 24.99
C GLY A 15 10.15 -27.30 23.58
N ILE A 16 9.08 -28.02 23.23
CA ILE A 16 8.39 -27.88 21.95
C ILE A 16 7.71 -26.51 21.83
N ILE A 17 7.03 -26.05 22.88
CA ILE A 17 6.40 -24.72 22.90
C ILE A 17 7.46 -23.62 22.74
N TRP A 18 8.58 -23.73 23.46
CA TRP A 18 9.67 -22.76 23.37
C TRP A 18 10.29 -22.74 21.96
N LEU A 19 10.52 -23.91 21.37
CA LEU A 19 11.03 -24.02 20.00
C LEU A 19 10.02 -23.47 18.98
N GLY A 20 8.72 -23.69 19.20
CA GLY A 20 7.64 -23.10 18.42
C GLY A 20 7.61 -21.57 18.50
N VAL A 21 7.71 -21.00 19.70
CA VAL A 21 7.79 -19.54 19.91
C VAL A 21 9.06 -18.96 19.30
N TRP A 22 10.19 -19.66 19.42
CA TRP A 22 11.46 -19.22 18.85
C TRP A 22 11.44 -19.21 17.32
N VAL A 23 10.96 -20.30 16.71
CA VAL A 23 10.77 -20.40 15.26
C VAL A 23 9.77 -19.34 14.78
N HIS A 24 8.63 -19.19 15.46
CA HIS A 24 7.61 -18.22 15.09
C HIS A 24 8.09 -16.77 15.25
N GLY A 25 8.84 -16.45 16.31
CA GLY A 25 9.37 -15.12 16.57
C GLY A 25 10.49 -14.70 15.61
N TRP A 26 11.18 -15.65 14.97
CA TRP A 26 12.25 -15.37 14.00
C TRP A 26 11.75 -15.43 12.55
N TRP A 27 10.71 -16.21 12.28
CA TRP A 27 10.14 -16.34 10.95
C TRP A 27 9.38 -15.07 10.54
N GLY A 28 9.80 -14.45 9.44
CA GLY A 28 9.16 -13.26 8.89
C GLY A 28 9.76 -11.92 9.36
N THR A 29 10.88 -11.95 10.09
CA THR A 29 11.67 -10.74 10.35
C THR A 29 12.70 -10.51 9.25
N ILE A 30 13.01 -9.23 8.99
CA ILE A 30 13.93 -8.77 7.96
C ILE A 30 15.09 -8.02 8.63
N THR A 31 16.30 -8.32 8.18
CA THR A 31 17.50 -7.57 8.57
C THR A 31 18.19 -7.03 7.31
N LEU A 32 18.22 -5.70 7.18
CA LEU A 32 18.94 -4.96 6.14
C LEU A 32 19.85 -3.95 6.84
N ASP A 33 21.13 -4.29 6.94
CA ASP A 33 22.14 -3.40 7.50
C ASP A 33 23.20 -3.15 6.43
N TYR A 34 23.04 -2.04 5.71
CA TYR A 34 23.88 -1.67 4.59
C TYR A 34 24.24 -0.20 4.68
N GLU A 35 25.52 0.09 4.53
CA GLU A 35 26.05 1.44 4.43
C GLU A 35 26.63 1.67 3.04
N ASN A 36 26.12 2.69 2.35
CA ASN A 36 26.59 3.13 1.03
C ASN A 36 26.68 1.98 0.00
N LYS A 37 25.65 1.12 -0.08
CA LYS A 37 25.60 -0.01 -1.03
C LYS A 37 24.62 0.25 -2.17
N PRO A 38 24.85 -0.33 -3.37
CA PRO A 38 23.90 -0.22 -4.48
C PRO A 38 22.50 -0.71 -4.09
N LEU A 39 21.47 0.05 -4.48
CA LEU A 39 20.06 -0.29 -4.27
C LEU A 39 19.73 -1.71 -4.73
N GLY A 40 20.22 -2.14 -5.90
CA GLY A 40 19.96 -3.49 -6.42
C GLY A 40 20.46 -4.62 -5.50
N THR A 41 21.51 -4.38 -4.70
CA THR A 41 21.99 -5.36 -3.71
C THR A 41 21.03 -5.44 -2.52
N VAL A 42 20.54 -4.29 -2.03
CA VAL A 42 19.57 -4.23 -0.94
C VAL A 42 18.24 -4.86 -1.35
N LEU A 43 17.75 -4.56 -2.56
CA LEU A 43 16.50 -5.12 -3.10
C LEU A 43 16.57 -6.65 -3.22
N ARG A 44 17.67 -7.20 -3.75
CA ARG A 44 17.88 -8.66 -3.83
C ARG A 44 17.88 -9.31 -2.44
N SER A 45 18.52 -8.69 -1.45
CA SER A 45 18.50 -9.18 -0.07
C SER A 45 17.10 -9.16 0.52
N PHE A 46 16.37 -8.06 0.33
CA PHE A 46 14.98 -7.92 0.77
C PHE A 46 14.08 -8.97 0.10
N THR A 47 14.17 -9.17 -1.21
CA THR A 47 13.38 -10.19 -1.93
C THR A 47 13.68 -11.60 -1.42
N LYS A 48 14.95 -11.93 -1.17
CA LYS A 48 15.34 -13.24 -0.62
C LYS A 48 14.75 -13.49 0.77
N GLN A 49 14.78 -12.48 1.64
CA GLN A 49 14.29 -12.63 3.03
C GLN A 49 12.76 -12.57 3.13
N SER A 50 12.10 -11.70 2.35
CA SER A 50 10.65 -11.48 2.42
C SER A 50 9.82 -12.44 1.54
N GLY A 51 10.44 -13.05 0.53
CA GLY A 51 9.76 -13.79 -0.53
C GLY A 51 8.98 -12.90 -1.52
N LEU A 52 9.02 -11.58 -1.36
CA LEU A 52 8.37 -10.63 -2.27
C LEU A 52 9.28 -10.27 -3.43
N THR A 53 8.79 -10.47 -4.65
CA THR A 53 9.46 -9.94 -5.84
C THR A 53 9.31 -8.43 -5.86
N VAL A 54 10.42 -7.69 -5.82
CA VAL A 54 10.41 -6.24 -5.93
C VAL A 54 10.73 -5.85 -7.38
N VAL A 55 9.94 -4.94 -7.94
CA VAL A 55 10.18 -4.36 -9.26
C VAL A 55 10.32 -2.84 -9.13
N THR A 56 11.32 -2.27 -9.78
CA THR A 56 11.64 -0.84 -9.71
C THR A 56 12.19 -0.34 -11.05
N ASP A 57 12.02 0.96 -11.31
CA ASP A 57 12.70 1.76 -12.34
C ASP A 57 13.72 2.73 -11.73
N LEU A 58 14.00 2.61 -10.43
CA LEU A 58 15.09 3.33 -9.80
C LEU A 58 16.43 2.83 -10.34
N ASP A 59 17.42 3.73 -10.35
CA ASP A 59 18.80 3.34 -10.62
C ASP A 59 19.30 2.37 -9.54
N GLU A 60 19.50 1.11 -9.93
CA GLU A 60 19.98 0.05 -9.04
C GLU A 60 21.42 0.29 -8.55
N ALA A 61 22.20 1.10 -9.27
CA ALA A 61 23.54 1.50 -8.87
C ALA A 61 23.53 2.59 -7.78
N LYS A 62 22.40 3.28 -7.58
CA LYS A 62 22.26 4.35 -6.59
C LYS A 62 22.67 3.85 -5.20
N PRO A 63 23.68 4.46 -4.56
CA PRO A 63 24.06 4.06 -3.21
C PRO A 63 22.99 4.45 -2.20
N ILE A 64 22.68 3.54 -1.30
CA ILE A 64 21.75 3.76 -0.20
C ILE A 64 22.34 3.25 1.12
N THR A 65 21.88 3.86 2.21
CA THR A 65 22.16 3.43 3.58
C THR A 65 20.84 3.10 4.26
N ILE A 66 20.74 1.90 4.82
CA ILE A 66 19.56 1.38 5.51
C ILE A 66 20.01 0.56 6.72
N HIS A 67 19.40 0.83 7.88
CA HIS A 67 19.66 0.11 9.12
C HIS A 67 18.33 -0.41 9.68
N VAL A 68 18.06 -1.66 9.41
CA VAL A 68 16.83 -2.36 9.76
C VAL A 68 17.24 -3.70 10.35
N ILE A 69 16.96 -3.94 11.63
CA ILE A 69 17.41 -5.13 12.34
C ILE A 69 16.19 -5.84 12.92
N ARG A 70 15.93 -7.06 12.44
CA ARG A 70 14.86 -7.95 12.93
C ARG A 70 13.48 -7.30 12.99
N VAL A 71 13.10 -6.57 11.94
CA VAL A 71 11.76 -5.93 11.87
C VAL A 71 10.79 -6.75 11.03
N PRO A 72 9.47 -6.63 11.22
CA PRO A 72 8.48 -7.22 10.33
C PRO A 72 8.62 -6.74 8.88
N VAL A 73 8.21 -7.56 7.91
CA VAL A 73 8.30 -7.21 6.47
C VAL A 73 7.68 -5.85 6.15
N ALA A 74 6.54 -5.50 6.76
CA ALA A 74 5.89 -4.21 6.57
C ALA A 74 6.78 -3.02 6.95
N GLU A 75 7.46 -3.10 8.10
CA GLU A 75 8.37 -2.06 8.57
C GLU A 75 9.62 -1.96 7.67
N ALA A 76 10.13 -3.10 7.20
CA ALA A 76 11.22 -3.12 6.24
C ALA A 76 10.83 -2.49 4.89
N MET A 77 9.59 -2.69 4.43
CA MET A 77 9.05 -2.02 3.24
C MET A 77 8.95 -0.50 3.44
N ASP A 78 8.49 -0.05 4.60
CA ASP A 78 8.43 1.38 4.95
C ASP A 78 9.82 2.02 4.95
N ALA A 79 10.80 1.36 5.57
CA ALA A 79 12.19 1.82 5.59
C ALA A 79 12.78 1.87 4.18
N LEU A 80 12.53 0.83 3.37
CA LEU A 80 12.98 0.78 1.98
C LEU A 80 12.37 1.91 1.14
N GLN A 81 11.07 2.18 1.28
CA GLN A 81 10.40 3.31 0.62
C GLN A 81 10.99 4.65 1.02
N ALA A 82 11.23 4.85 2.33
CA ALA A 82 11.81 6.08 2.84
C ALA A 82 13.21 6.32 2.27
N VAL A 83 14.06 5.27 2.26
CA VAL A 83 15.43 5.37 1.77
C VAL A 83 15.50 5.51 0.24
N ALA A 84 14.61 4.84 -0.48
CA ALA A 84 14.49 4.95 -1.93
C ALA A 84 13.80 6.24 -2.41
N GLU A 85 13.25 7.04 -1.49
CA GLU A 85 12.39 8.20 -1.78
C GLU A 85 11.20 7.83 -2.70
N SER A 86 10.68 6.62 -2.53
CA SER A 86 9.65 6.04 -3.39
C SER A 86 8.36 5.80 -2.61
N ARG A 87 7.23 5.78 -3.32
CA ARG A 87 5.94 5.33 -2.79
C ARG A 87 5.67 3.94 -3.34
N GLY A 88 6.10 2.95 -2.59
CA GLY A 88 5.92 1.56 -2.96
C GLY A 88 4.46 1.13 -2.85
N ARG A 89 4.07 0.13 -3.62
CA ARG A 89 2.72 -0.43 -3.61
C ARG A 89 2.74 -1.92 -3.86
N LEU A 90 1.85 -2.64 -3.17
CA LEU A 90 1.66 -4.06 -3.41
C LEU A 90 0.75 -4.26 -4.63
N LEU A 91 1.21 -5.07 -5.56
CA LEU A 91 0.50 -5.48 -6.76
C LEU A 91 0.21 -6.98 -6.69
N TYR A 92 -0.93 -7.39 -7.24
CA TYR A 92 -1.19 -8.77 -7.62
C TYR A 92 -1.28 -8.87 -9.14
N LEU A 93 -0.33 -9.58 -9.75
CA LEU A 93 -0.35 -9.86 -11.17
C LEU A 93 -1.00 -11.24 -11.37
N ALA A 94 -2.00 -11.33 -12.23
CA ALA A 94 -2.65 -12.59 -12.58
C ALA A 94 -2.62 -12.76 -14.11
N ALA A 95 -2.35 -13.97 -14.58
CA ALA A 95 -2.29 -14.28 -16.00
C ALA A 95 -2.79 -15.72 -16.28
N PRO A 96 -3.23 -16.04 -17.51
CA PRO A 96 -3.59 -17.39 -17.92
C PRO A 96 -2.45 -18.41 -17.77
N ASN A 97 -1.20 -17.98 -17.89
CA ASN A 97 -0.03 -18.85 -17.83
C ASN A 97 1.22 -18.10 -17.34
N ASN A 98 2.27 -18.85 -16.98
CA ASN A 98 3.49 -18.27 -16.43
C ASN A 98 4.25 -17.40 -17.44
N THR A 99 4.18 -17.72 -18.73
CA THR A 99 4.84 -16.94 -19.80
C THR A 99 4.30 -15.51 -19.84
N GLU A 100 2.98 -15.34 -19.85
CA GLU A 100 2.32 -14.03 -19.79
C GLU A 100 2.58 -13.30 -18.47
N LEU A 101 2.63 -14.04 -17.36
CA LEU A 101 2.96 -13.46 -16.05
C LEU A 101 4.39 -12.87 -16.05
N GLN A 102 5.39 -13.59 -16.57
CA GLN A 102 6.76 -13.07 -16.67
C GLN A 102 6.85 -11.89 -17.63
N LYS A 103 6.12 -11.94 -18.76
CA LYS A 103 6.00 -10.81 -19.69
C LYS A 103 5.47 -9.58 -18.95
N ALA A 104 4.41 -9.71 -18.15
CA ALA A 104 3.86 -8.62 -17.34
C ALA A 104 4.90 -8.04 -16.36
N ILE A 105 5.61 -8.91 -15.63
CA ILE A 105 6.65 -8.48 -14.67
C ILE A 105 7.72 -7.65 -15.39
N SER A 106 8.14 -8.05 -16.60
CA SER A 106 9.14 -7.32 -17.39
C SER A 106 8.67 -5.96 -17.93
N LEU A 107 7.36 -5.72 -17.99
CA LEU A 107 6.77 -4.45 -18.46
C LEU A 107 6.60 -3.42 -17.33
N LEU A 108 6.66 -3.85 -16.08
CA LEU A 108 6.64 -2.95 -14.93
C LEU A 108 7.96 -2.14 -14.85
N PRO A 109 7.93 -0.91 -14.31
CA PRO A 109 6.79 -0.23 -13.69
C PRO A 109 5.87 0.58 -14.61
N GLY A 110 6.17 0.73 -15.91
CA GLY A 110 5.53 1.78 -16.74
C GLY A 110 4.86 1.36 -18.05
N LYS A 111 5.07 0.14 -18.57
CA LYS A 111 4.61 -0.23 -19.93
C LYS A 111 3.37 -1.12 -19.97
N LEU A 112 2.73 -1.37 -18.81
CA LEU A 112 1.61 -2.32 -18.73
C LEU A 112 0.31 -1.80 -19.34
N GLU A 113 0.02 -0.51 -19.21
CA GLU A 113 -1.21 0.10 -19.74
C GLU A 113 -1.27 0.05 -21.27
N ALA A 114 -0.11 0.01 -21.94
CA ALA A 114 0.00 -0.07 -23.40
C ALA A 114 -0.18 -1.50 -23.96
N ALA A 115 -0.32 -2.52 -23.11
CA ALA A 115 -0.20 -3.93 -23.50
C ALA A 115 -1.50 -4.75 -23.32
N ASP A 116 -2.68 -4.11 -23.39
CA ASP A 116 -3.99 -4.75 -23.18
C ASP A 116 -4.17 -5.38 -21.78
N TRP A 117 -3.57 -4.78 -20.75
CA TRP A 117 -3.76 -5.19 -19.36
C TRP A 117 -4.78 -4.30 -18.66
N LYS A 118 -5.76 -4.94 -18.02
CA LYS A 118 -6.71 -4.27 -17.12
C LYS A 118 -6.06 -4.09 -15.75
N THR A 119 -6.05 -2.86 -15.26
CA THR A 119 -5.69 -2.55 -13.86
C THR A 119 -6.95 -2.32 -13.06
N ILE A 120 -7.11 -3.05 -11.97
CA ILE A 120 -8.21 -2.89 -11.00
C ILE A 120 -7.60 -2.32 -9.72
N GLU A 121 -7.93 -1.07 -9.44
CA GLU A 121 -7.52 -0.37 -8.22
C GLU A 121 -8.69 0.49 -7.75
N TYR A 122 -8.99 0.41 -6.46
CA TYR A 122 -9.93 1.31 -5.82
C TYR A 122 -9.18 2.15 -4.79
N ARG A 123 -9.17 3.45 -5.02
CA ARG A 123 -8.46 4.40 -4.17
C ARG A 123 -9.35 4.84 -3.02
N LEU A 124 -8.73 4.97 -1.86
CA LEU A 124 -9.35 5.67 -0.74
C LEU A 124 -9.52 7.15 -1.13
N PRO A 125 -10.71 7.72 -0.98
CA PRO A 125 -10.93 9.13 -1.25
C PRO A 125 -10.08 9.97 -0.30
N PHE A 126 -9.20 10.80 -0.86
CA PHE A 126 -8.08 11.39 -0.12
C PHE A 126 -8.52 12.24 1.09
N MET A 127 -9.69 12.87 1.02
CA MET A 127 -10.24 13.72 2.09
C MET A 127 -10.65 12.91 3.33
N PHE A 128 -10.85 11.61 3.18
CA PHE A 128 -11.26 10.69 4.24
C PHE A 128 -10.13 9.75 4.67
N LEU A 129 -8.90 9.98 4.16
CA LEU A 129 -7.71 9.29 4.64
C LEU A 129 -7.35 9.69 6.08
N GLY A 130 -7.66 10.93 6.48
CA GLY A 130 -7.24 11.49 7.78
C GLY A 130 -7.72 10.70 9.00
N GLY A 131 -8.91 10.09 8.97
CA GLY A 131 -9.39 9.21 10.05
C GLY A 131 -8.78 7.80 10.02
N SER A 132 -8.35 7.33 8.86
CA SER A 132 -7.72 6.01 8.70
C SER A 132 -6.23 5.98 9.06
N GLU A 133 -5.63 7.13 9.34
CA GLU A 133 -4.20 7.32 9.63
C GLU A 133 -3.86 7.20 11.11
N ASP A 134 -4.87 7.29 12.00
CA ASP A 134 -4.75 6.99 13.43
C ASP A 134 -4.88 5.47 13.71
N LEU A 135 -5.33 4.71 12.69
CA LEU A 135 -5.23 3.26 12.71
C LEU A 135 -3.74 2.86 12.71
N PRO A 136 -3.38 1.73 13.34
CA PRO A 136 -2.02 1.21 13.24
C PRO A 136 -1.59 1.19 11.79
N ARG A 137 -0.30 1.45 11.57
CA ARG A 137 0.29 1.24 10.26
C ARG A 137 -0.17 -0.11 9.75
N TRP A 138 -0.52 -0.15 8.47
CA TRP A 138 -0.76 -1.38 7.76
C TRP A 138 0.28 -2.39 8.23
N GLY A 139 -0.19 -3.46 8.88
CA GLY A 139 0.62 -4.67 8.99
C GLY A 139 1.00 -5.11 7.57
N ASP A 140 1.69 -6.24 7.45
CA ASP A 140 2.04 -6.75 6.13
C ASP A 140 0.78 -6.80 5.24
N PRO A 141 0.69 -6.00 4.15
CA PRO A 141 -0.54 -5.89 3.36
C PRO A 141 -0.95 -7.24 2.77
N ARG A 142 -0.01 -8.17 2.63
CA ARG A 142 -0.24 -9.57 2.22
C ARG A 142 -1.12 -10.34 3.22
N GLN A 143 -1.07 -9.97 4.48
CA GLN A 143 -1.81 -10.60 5.57
C GLN A 143 -3.21 -9.99 5.78
N GLN A 144 -3.59 -8.99 4.97
CA GLN A 144 -4.95 -8.47 5.01
C GLN A 144 -5.93 -9.60 4.71
N THR A 145 -6.86 -9.84 5.62
CA THR A 145 -7.91 -10.85 5.43
C THR A 145 -8.94 -10.31 4.45
N TRP A 146 -9.19 -11.06 3.39
CA TRP A 146 -10.29 -10.83 2.47
C TRP A 146 -11.38 -11.86 2.70
N ASN A 147 -12.63 -11.37 2.85
CA ASN A 147 -13.84 -12.17 2.95
C ASN A 147 -14.64 -12.02 1.63
N PRO A 148 -14.44 -12.90 0.64
CA PRO A 148 -15.07 -12.76 -0.67
C PRO A 148 -16.59 -12.79 -0.57
N THR A 149 -17.26 -11.78 -1.13
CA THR A 149 -18.70 -11.86 -1.40
C THR A 149 -18.91 -12.35 -2.82
N PRO A 150 -19.70 -13.41 -3.07
CA PRO A 150 -19.95 -13.90 -4.42
C PRO A 150 -20.55 -12.79 -5.30
N PRO A 151 -19.87 -12.38 -6.38
CA PRO A 151 -20.39 -11.36 -7.27
C PRO A 151 -21.53 -11.94 -8.13
N LYS A 152 -22.40 -11.06 -8.65
CA LYS A 152 -23.56 -11.47 -9.46
C LYS A 152 -23.20 -12.35 -10.65
N ASP A 153 -22.09 -12.03 -11.33
CA ASP A 153 -21.72 -12.68 -12.59
C ASP A 153 -20.72 -13.84 -12.42
N ASN A 154 -20.24 -14.10 -11.19
CA ASN A 154 -19.26 -15.15 -10.86
C ASN A 154 -18.04 -15.22 -11.82
N THR A 155 -17.57 -14.07 -12.31
CA THR A 155 -16.38 -13.99 -13.19
C THR A 155 -15.13 -13.62 -12.41
N LEU A 156 -13.96 -14.02 -12.91
CA LEU A 156 -12.66 -13.69 -12.31
C LEU A 156 -12.51 -12.19 -12.05
N VAL A 157 -12.86 -11.37 -13.04
CA VAL A 157 -12.79 -9.90 -12.95
C VAL A 157 -13.68 -9.39 -11.81
N SER A 158 -14.92 -9.89 -11.70
CA SER A 158 -15.82 -9.45 -10.62
C SER A 158 -15.30 -9.82 -9.23
N PHE A 159 -14.67 -11.00 -9.07
CA PHE A 159 -14.02 -11.36 -7.82
C PHE A 159 -12.81 -10.48 -7.51
N PHE A 160 -11.99 -10.13 -8.51
CA PHE A 160 -10.89 -9.20 -8.33
C PHE A 160 -11.36 -7.77 -8.05
N GLU A 161 -12.48 -7.32 -8.61
CA GLU A 161 -13.10 -6.05 -8.26
C GLU A 161 -13.55 -6.05 -6.79
N ASN A 162 -14.19 -7.12 -6.31
CA ASN A 162 -14.54 -7.28 -4.90
C ASN A 162 -13.29 -7.27 -4.00
N ALA A 163 -12.23 -8.00 -4.37
CA ALA A 163 -10.97 -8.01 -3.64
C ALA A 163 -10.34 -6.62 -3.58
N ALA A 164 -10.22 -5.94 -4.72
CA ALA A 164 -9.64 -4.61 -4.83
C ALA A 164 -10.49 -3.56 -4.11
N GLN A 165 -11.80 -3.75 -3.96
CA GLN A 165 -12.64 -2.88 -3.12
C GLN A 165 -12.38 -3.11 -1.62
N ALA A 166 -12.30 -4.37 -1.20
CA ALA A 166 -12.13 -4.76 0.20
C ALA A 166 -10.69 -4.59 0.74
N THR A 167 -9.69 -4.49 -0.15
CA THR A 167 -8.27 -4.51 0.21
C THR A 167 -7.49 -3.36 -0.43
N ASP A 168 -6.25 -3.15 0.01
CA ASP A 168 -5.38 -2.10 -0.53
C ASP A 168 -4.49 -2.54 -1.71
N ILE A 169 -4.73 -3.74 -2.24
CA ILE A 169 -3.93 -4.28 -3.34
C ILE A 169 -4.43 -3.76 -4.69
N ARG A 170 -3.48 -3.43 -5.57
CA ARG A 170 -3.76 -3.19 -6.98
C ARG A 170 -3.65 -4.50 -7.74
N ILE A 171 -4.69 -4.88 -8.47
CA ILE A 171 -4.73 -6.11 -9.24
C ILE A 171 -4.54 -5.79 -10.72
N ILE A 172 -3.74 -6.58 -11.43
CA ILE A 172 -3.49 -6.40 -12.86
C ILE A 172 -3.58 -7.76 -13.57
N LEU A 173 -4.33 -7.80 -14.68
CA LEU A 173 -4.57 -9.00 -15.49
C LEU A 173 -4.80 -8.66 -16.98
N PRO A 174 -4.63 -9.59 -17.92
CA PRO A 174 -4.98 -9.35 -19.33
C PRO A 174 -6.46 -9.02 -19.48
N ALA A 175 -6.79 -8.00 -20.28
CA ALA A 175 -8.17 -7.53 -20.44
C ALA A 175 -9.10 -8.58 -21.06
N SER A 176 -8.55 -9.49 -21.88
CA SER A 176 -9.28 -10.58 -22.53
C SER A 176 -9.52 -11.79 -21.61
N TRP A 177 -8.86 -11.87 -20.45
CA TRP A 177 -8.92 -13.04 -19.59
C TRP A 177 -9.93 -12.86 -18.45
N ASN A 178 -11.15 -13.36 -18.67
CA ASN A 178 -12.23 -13.30 -17.68
C ASN A 178 -13.05 -14.61 -17.60
N PRO A 179 -12.44 -15.73 -17.16
CA PRO A 179 -13.15 -17.00 -17.02
C PRO A 179 -14.20 -16.95 -15.89
N LYS A 180 -15.20 -17.83 -15.98
CA LYS A 180 -16.17 -18.08 -14.91
C LYS A 180 -15.53 -18.87 -13.76
N ILE A 181 -15.94 -18.58 -12.53
CA ILE A 181 -15.47 -19.24 -11.33
C ILE A 181 -16.61 -20.07 -10.75
N GLU A 182 -16.50 -21.39 -10.87
CA GLU A 182 -17.56 -22.32 -10.44
C GLU A 182 -17.55 -22.57 -8.93
N LYS A 183 -16.37 -22.50 -8.31
CA LYS A 183 -16.17 -22.85 -6.90
C LYS A 183 -16.14 -21.61 -6.03
N SER A 184 -16.76 -21.68 -4.86
CA SER A 184 -16.67 -20.63 -3.85
C SER A 184 -15.21 -20.34 -3.49
N VAL A 185 -14.92 -19.06 -3.22
CA VAL A 185 -13.60 -18.60 -2.79
C VAL A 185 -13.59 -18.57 -1.27
N SER A 186 -12.60 -19.19 -0.65
CA SER A 186 -12.45 -19.20 0.81
C SER A 186 -12.00 -17.83 1.31
N SER A 187 -12.49 -17.44 2.49
CA SER A 187 -11.90 -16.32 3.24
C SER A 187 -10.47 -16.64 3.65
N GLY A 188 -9.63 -15.60 3.75
CA GLY A 188 -8.28 -15.70 4.30
C GLY A 188 -7.38 -14.54 3.90
N PRO A 189 -6.09 -14.59 4.27
CA PRO A 189 -5.09 -13.62 3.84
C PRO A 189 -5.03 -13.50 2.32
N ILE A 190 -4.94 -12.27 1.79
CA ILE A 190 -4.85 -12.07 0.34
C ILE A 190 -3.68 -12.83 -0.30
N ALA A 191 -2.58 -13.03 0.45
CA ALA A 191 -1.40 -13.80 0.03
C ALA A 191 -1.74 -15.22 -0.42
N SER A 192 -2.73 -15.85 0.19
CA SER A 192 -3.19 -17.20 -0.14
C SER A 192 -4.45 -17.18 -1.00
N THR A 193 -5.36 -16.24 -0.75
CA THR A 193 -6.70 -16.25 -1.36
C THR A 193 -6.65 -15.83 -2.82
N LEU A 194 -5.85 -14.82 -3.19
CA LEU A 194 -5.75 -14.37 -4.59
C LEU A 194 -5.08 -15.41 -5.50
N PRO A 195 -3.97 -16.08 -5.11
CA PRO A 195 -3.43 -17.21 -5.86
C PRO A 195 -4.41 -18.37 -5.99
N SER A 196 -5.14 -18.72 -4.93
CA SER A 196 -6.15 -19.78 -4.98
C SER A 196 -7.29 -19.46 -5.95
N LEU A 197 -7.80 -18.23 -5.93
CA LEU A 197 -8.79 -17.74 -6.90
C LEU A 197 -8.25 -17.82 -8.34
N THR A 198 -7.03 -17.36 -8.55
CA THR A 198 -6.37 -17.37 -9.86
C THR A 198 -6.15 -18.79 -10.38
N HIS A 199 -5.77 -19.71 -9.51
CA HIS A 199 -5.63 -21.12 -9.86
C HIS A 199 -6.97 -21.77 -10.21
N LYS A 200 -8.04 -21.46 -9.47
CA LYS A 200 -9.42 -21.88 -9.81
C LYS A 200 -9.88 -21.36 -11.16
N ALA A 201 -9.35 -20.23 -11.61
CA ALA A 201 -9.57 -19.66 -12.94
C ALA A 201 -8.71 -20.29 -14.05
N GLY A 202 -7.91 -21.30 -13.73
CA GLY A 202 -6.98 -21.94 -14.67
C GLY A 202 -5.71 -21.11 -14.97
N GLY A 203 -5.39 -20.12 -14.12
CA GLY A 203 -4.24 -19.24 -14.32
C GLY A 203 -3.16 -19.38 -13.25
N THR A 204 -2.22 -18.45 -13.31
CA THR A 204 -1.15 -18.25 -12.33
C THR A 204 -1.08 -16.79 -11.91
N GLY A 205 -0.66 -16.53 -10.68
CA GLY A 205 -0.54 -15.17 -10.20
C GLY A 205 0.54 -15.02 -9.15
N LYS A 206 1.01 -13.78 -9.00
CA LYS A 206 2.15 -13.44 -8.16
C LYS A 206 1.98 -12.07 -7.53
N MET A 207 2.28 -11.98 -6.25
CA MET A 207 2.40 -10.71 -5.56
C MET A 207 3.75 -10.07 -5.88
N VAL A 208 3.71 -8.82 -6.31
CA VAL A 208 4.87 -8.02 -6.67
C VAL A 208 4.82 -6.72 -5.89
N TYR A 209 5.94 -6.33 -5.29
CA TYR A 209 6.06 -5.02 -4.67
C TYR A 209 6.68 -4.05 -5.68
N LEU A 210 5.90 -3.06 -6.10
CA LEU A 210 6.39 -2.05 -7.02
C LEU A 210 6.99 -0.88 -6.25
N LEU A 211 8.24 -0.54 -6.53
CA LEU A 211 8.94 0.61 -5.97
C LEU A 211 9.26 1.61 -7.09
N PRO A 212 8.30 2.46 -7.50
CA PRO A 212 8.50 3.37 -8.62
C PRO A 212 9.47 4.50 -8.26
N GLY A 213 10.27 4.95 -9.23
CA GLY A 213 11.11 6.11 -9.07
C GLY A 213 10.29 7.37 -8.79
N PRO A 214 10.93 8.44 -8.28
CA PRO A 214 10.34 9.75 -8.33
C PRO A 214 9.92 9.99 -9.78
N ARG A 215 8.63 10.24 -10.02
CA ARG A 215 8.24 10.75 -11.34
C ARG A 215 9.10 11.99 -11.56
N PRO A 216 9.85 12.10 -12.67
CA PRO A 216 10.51 13.36 -13.00
C PRO A 216 9.42 14.40 -12.88
N ASP A 217 9.60 15.36 -11.96
CA ASP A 217 8.66 16.46 -11.80
C ASP A 217 8.43 16.96 -13.21
N ARG A 218 7.17 16.88 -13.67
CA ARG A 218 6.75 17.27 -15.01
C ARG A 218 7.42 18.62 -15.24
N SER A 219 8.46 18.66 -16.08
CA SER A 219 9.31 19.84 -16.15
C SER A 219 8.41 21.04 -16.43
N PRO A 220 8.58 22.17 -15.73
CA PRO A 220 7.76 23.36 -15.97
C PRO A 220 7.83 23.85 -17.42
N ASP A 221 8.79 23.35 -18.21
CA ASP A 221 8.98 23.62 -19.64
C ASP A 221 8.05 22.85 -20.60
N SER A 222 7.13 22.00 -20.12
CA SER A 222 5.99 21.63 -20.98
C SER A 222 5.05 22.83 -21.05
N GLY A 223 5.33 23.76 -21.97
CA GLY A 223 4.67 25.06 -22.14
C GLY A 223 3.17 25.02 -22.46
N SER A 224 2.34 24.47 -21.59
CA SER A 224 0.91 24.75 -21.56
C SER A 224 0.68 25.94 -20.62
N SER A 225 0.45 27.10 -21.22
CA SER A 225 0.18 28.40 -20.61
C SER A 225 -1.12 28.52 -19.82
N ASP A 226 -1.71 27.41 -19.36
CA ASP A 226 -2.91 27.45 -18.51
C ASP A 226 -2.50 27.34 -17.03
N ARG A 227 -2.02 28.47 -16.51
CA ARG A 227 -1.73 28.72 -15.08
C ARG A 227 -3.01 28.90 -14.23
N SER A 228 -4.17 28.45 -14.69
CA SER A 228 -5.37 28.41 -13.85
C SER A 228 -5.42 27.11 -13.04
N SER A 229 -5.52 27.25 -11.72
CA SER A 229 -6.00 26.19 -10.81
C SER A 229 -5.00 25.05 -10.52
N SER A 230 -4.10 25.28 -9.55
CA SER A 230 -3.44 24.19 -8.81
C SER A 230 -4.45 23.17 -8.24
N SER A 231 -5.71 23.56 -8.04
CA SER A 231 -6.86 22.73 -7.66
C SER A 231 -7.23 21.64 -8.68
N ASP A 232 -7.05 21.86 -9.98
CA ASP A 232 -7.45 20.89 -11.02
C ASP A 232 -6.51 19.70 -11.14
N SER A 233 -5.22 19.89 -10.81
CA SER A 233 -4.25 18.79 -10.77
C SER A 233 -4.60 17.74 -9.71
N TRP A 234 -5.20 18.16 -8.58
CA TRP A 234 -5.67 17.27 -7.53
C TRP A 234 -6.92 16.50 -7.95
N ARG A 235 -7.87 17.19 -8.62
CA ARG A 235 -9.07 16.56 -9.18
C ARG A 235 -8.70 15.49 -10.21
N ARG A 236 -7.87 15.82 -11.20
CA ARG A 236 -7.43 14.87 -12.25
C ARG A 236 -6.73 13.64 -11.70
N ARG A 237 -5.91 13.78 -10.65
CA ARG A 237 -5.19 12.65 -10.04
C ARG A 237 -6.08 11.78 -9.15
N SER A 238 -7.15 12.34 -8.60
CA SER A 238 -8.18 11.62 -7.83
C SER A 238 -9.24 10.94 -8.71
N SER A 239 -9.41 11.39 -9.96
CA SER A 239 -10.48 10.94 -10.87
C SER A 239 -10.10 9.79 -11.81
N GLU A 240 -8.84 9.37 -11.87
CA GLU A 240 -8.38 8.32 -12.80
C GLU A 240 -8.75 6.87 -12.40
N GLY A 241 -9.50 6.67 -11.32
CA GLY A 241 -9.96 5.34 -10.92
C GLY A 241 -11.34 5.37 -10.27
N PRO A 242 -12.06 4.23 -10.25
CA PRO A 242 -13.36 4.15 -9.59
C PRO A 242 -13.22 4.47 -8.10
N GLN A 243 -14.11 5.34 -7.62
CA GLN A 243 -14.19 5.64 -6.19
C GLN A 243 -14.84 4.46 -5.46
N LEU A 244 -14.38 4.18 -4.24
CA LEU A 244 -15.03 3.21 -3.37
C LEU A 244 -16.41 3.70 -2.98
N SER A 245 -17.40 2.81 -2.89
CA SER A 245 -18.63 3.16 -2.18
C SER A 245 -18.32 3.33 -0.67
N PRO A 246 -19.13 4.09 0.08
CA PRO A 246 -18.97 4.21 1.52
C PRO A 246 -19.00 2.86 2.25
N GLU A 247 -19.79 1.90 1.78
CA GLU A 247 -19.89 0.55 2.35
C GLU A 247 -18.61 -0.26 2.09
N ALA A 248 -18.06 -0.17 0.88
CA ALA A 248 -16.79 -0.82 0.54
C ALA A 248 -15.62 -0.20 1.33
N PHE A 249 -15.66 1.12 1.53
CA PHE A 249 -14.70 1.84 2.37
C PHE A 249 -14.75 1.36 3.82
N ALA A 250 -15.94 1.27 4.43
CA ALA A 250 -16.13 0.73 5.77
C ALA A 250 -15.60 -0.71 5.88
N THR A 251 -15.96 -1.58 4.92
CA THR A 251 -15.51 -2.98 4.87
C THR A 251 -13.98 -3.09 4.85
N ARG A 252 -13.33 -2.26 4.03
CA ARG A 252 -11.88 -2.21 3.94
C ARG A 252 -11.23 -1.79 5.25
N LEU A 253 -11.78 -0.77 5.92
CA LEU A 253 -11.28 -0.30 7.20
C LEU A 253 -11.52 -1.29 8.35
N GLN A 254 -12.64 -2.03 8.34
CA GLN A 254 -12.94 -3.06 9.34
C GLN A 254 -11.83 -4.12 9.45
N SER A 255 -11.24 -4.51 8.32
CA SER A 255 -10.12 -5.47 8.29
C SER A 255 -8.87 -4.99 9.05
N ARG A 256 -8.75 -3.67 9.30
CA ARG A 256 -7.65 -3.09 10.09
C ARG A 256 -7.92 -3.14 11.58
N LEU A 257 -9.20 -3.16 11.99
CA LEU A 257 -9.59 -3.14 13.40
C LEU A 257 -9.28 -4.46 14.11
N SER A 258 -9.22 -5.58 13.38
CA SER A 258 -8.96 -6.90 14.00
C SER A 258 -7.55 -7.03 14.59
N GLY A 259 -6.61 -6.16 14.22
CA GLY A 259 -5.26 -6.13 14.78
C GLY A 259 -5.09 -5.24 16.01
N LEU A 260 -6.15 -4.54 16.43
CA LEU A 260 -6.10 -3.56 17.51
C LEU A 260 -6.47 -4.14 18.87
N SER A 261 -5.95 -3.53 19.94
CA SER A 261 -6.49 -3.76 21.28
C SER A 261 -7.93 -3.27 21.36
N THR A 262 -8.72 -3.81 22.30
CA THR A 262 -10.14 -3.47 22.43
C THR A 262 -10.40 -1.96 22.54
N ASP A 263 -9.55 -1.23 23.26
CA ASP A 263 -9.72 0.22 23.46
C ASP A 263 -9.37 0.99 22.19
N GLN A 264 -8.25 0.65 21.55
CA GLN A 264 -7.86 1.25 20.27
C GLN A 264 -8.87 0.94 19.17
N ALA A 265 -9.43 -0.27 19.15
CA ALA A 265 -10.44 -0.69 18.18
C ALA A 265 -11.72 0.14 18.31
N LYS A 266 -12.14 0.51 19.53
CA LYS A 266 -13.33 1.35 19.75
C LYS A 266 -13.14 2.78 19.23
N GLU A 267 -12.01 3.40 19.55
CA GLU A 267 -11.69 4.75 19.06
C GLU A 267 -11.57 4.77 17.53
N ALA A 268 -10.86 3.78 16.99
CA ALA A 268 -10.70 3.56 15.56
C ALA A 268 -12.03 3.32 14.85
N GLN A 269 -12.93 2.52 15.43
CA GLN A 269 -14.28 2.30 14.92
C GLN A 269 -15.08 3.60 14.88
N ALA A 270 -15.06 4.40 15.95
CA ALA A 270 -15.77 5.68 15.98
C ALA A 270 -15.25 6.65 14.90
N SER A 271 -13.93 6.75 14.72
CA SER A 271 -13.34 7.58 13.66
C SER A 271 -13.66 7.07 12.25
N MET A 272 -13.73 5.75 12.08
CA MET A 272 -14.18 5.14 10.83
C MET A 272 -15.64 5.47 10.53
N ASP A 273 -16.54 5.31 11.50
CA ASP A 273 -17.97 5.58 11.35
C ASP A 273 -18.20 7.06 11.00
N GLU A 274 -17.46 7.97 11.62
CA GLU A 274 -17.47 9.39 11.27
C GLU A 274 -16.98 9.63 9.84
N SER A 275 -15.87 9.00 9.43
CA SER A 275 -15.33 9.13 8.08
C SER A 275 -16.30 8.61 7.02
N VAL A 276 -16.97 7.49 7.28
CA VAL A 276 -18.01 6.92 6.40
C VAL A 276 -19.22 7.85 6.32
N LYS A 277 -19.66 8.42 7.45
CA LYS A 277 -20.74 9.41 7.49
C LYS A 277 -20.39 10.66 6.67
N GLN A 278 -19.21 11.25 6.91
CA GLN A 278 -18.75 12.42 6.16
C GLN A 278 -18.64 12.13 4.66
N TYR A 279 -18.25 10.91 4.28
CA TYR A 279 -18.18 10.50 2.89
C TYR A 279 -19.57 10.34 2.25
N LYS A 280 -20.53 9.76 2.96
CA LYS A 280 -21.94 9.70 2.52
C LYS A 280 -22.51 11.09 2.29
N GLU A 281 -22.30 12.00 3.24
CA GLU A 281 -22.70 13.40 3.09
C GLU A 281 -22.03 14.05 1.88
N TRP A 282 -20.72 13.86 1.71
CA TRP A 282 -19.97 14.42 0.59
C TRP A 282 -20.54 14.04 -0.77
N LEU A 283 -20.97 12.78 -0.94
CA LEU A 283 -21.58 12.30 -2.18
C LEU A 283 -22.95 12.95 -2.49
N THR A 284 -23.61 13.54 -1.48
CA THR A 284 -24.89 14.24 -1.67
C THR A 284 -24.73 15.73 -1.97
N LEU A 285 -23.54 16.30 -1.78
CA LEU A 285 -23.26 17.72 -1.99
C LEU A 285 -23.08 18.06 -3.46
N THR A 286 -23.49 19.26 -3.84
CA THR A 286 -23.17 19.87 -5.14
C THR A 286 -21.66 20.18 -5.25
N PRO A 287 -21.11 20.37 -6.45
CA PRO A 287 -19.69 20.68 -6.63
C PRO A 287 -19.21 21.93 -5.84
N GLU A 288 -20.04 22.97 -5.74
CA GLU A 288 -19.71 24.20 -4.99
C GLU A 288 -19.69 23.93 -3.47
N GLU A 289 -20.66 23.18 -2.96
CA GLU A 289 -20.70 22.77 -1.55
C GLU A 289 -19.55 21.84 -1.19
N GLN A 290 -19.16 20.95 -2.11
CA GLN A 290 -17.96 20.12 -1.98
C GLN A 290 -16.71 20.99 -1.83
N GLU A 291 -16.53 22.01 -2.67
CA GLU A 291 -15.37 22.92 -2.54
C GLU A 291 -15.36 23.66 -1.21
N LYS A 292 -16.51 24.17 -0.78
CA LYS A 292 -16.64 24.83 0.52
C LYS A 292 -16.30 23.88 1.67
N LYS A 293 -16.84 22.66 1.66
CA LYS A 293 -16.55 21.63 2.68
C LYS A 293 -15.08 21.21 2.65
N MET A 294 -14.45 21.16 1.48
CA MET A 294 -13.01 20.90 1.35
C MET A 294 -12.18 22.03 1.96
N GLN A 295 -12.55 23.29 1.73
CA GLN A 295 -11.86 24.44 2.35
C GLN A 295 -12.00 24.42 3.87
N GLU A 296 -13.20 24.14 4.39
CA GLU A 296 -13.46 23.99 5.82
C GLU A 296 -12.59 22.87 6.42
N ILE A 297 -12.57 21.69 5.78
CA ILE A 297 -11.72 20.56 6.16
C ILE A 297 -10.23 20.93 6.18
N MET A 298 -9.75 21.73 5.22
CA MET A 298 -8.35 22.17 5.18
C MET A 298 -8.00 23.21 6.24
N GLN A 299 -8.99 23.98 6.70
CA GLN A 299 -8.83 24.99 7.75
C GLN A 299 -9.01 24.42 9.16
N ASP A 300 -9.49 23.18 9.31
CA ASP A 300 -9.64 22.51 10.60
C ASP A 300 -8.26 22.36 11.30
N PRO A 301 -8.04 23.02 12.45
CA PRO A 301 -6.77 22.99 13.17
C PRO A 301 -6.41 21.57 13.65
N ASN A 302 -7.40 20.74 13.97
CA ASN A 302 -7.15 19.36 14.41
C ASN A 302 -6.56 18.52 13.28
N ARG A 303 -7.08 18.69 12.04
CA ARG A 303 -6.52 18.04 10.86
C ARG A 303 -5.13 18.56 10.51
N GLN A 304 -4.89 19.87 10.66
CA GLN A 304 -3.56 20.44 10.45
C GLN A 304 -2.54 19.87 11.45
N GLN A 305 -2.91 19.75 12.71
CA GLN A 305 -2.06 19.14 13.74
C GLN A 305 -1.74 17.67 13.41
N ARG A 306 -2.76 16.85 13.09
CA ARG A 306 -2.55 15.45 12.67
C ARG A 306 -1.65 15.35 11.44
N GLY A 307 -1.82 16.24 10.47
CA GLY A 307 -0.95 16.35 9.29
C GLY A 307 0.51 16.67 9.64
N SER A 308 0.74 17.59 10.60
CA SER A 308 2.07 17.92 11.12
C SER A 308 2.73 16.73 11.85
N ASP A 309 1.96 16.04 12.69
CA ASP A 309 2.44 14.85 13.41
C ASP A 309 2.82 13.72 12.44
N ARG A 310 2.05 13.53 11.37
CA ARG A 310 2.39 12.61 10.29
C ARG A 310 3.70 12.98 9.62
N PHE A 311 3.87 14.24 9.24
CA PHE A 311 5.10 14.71 8.61
C PHE A 311 6.31 14.45 9.52
N THR A 312 6.18 14.77 10.81
CA THR A 312 7.22 14.56 11.82
C THR A 312 7.57 13.09 11.99
N ARG A 313 6.57 12.20 12.09
CA ARG A 313 6.77 10.75 12.17
C ARG A 313 7.50 10.20 10.94
N GLY A 314 7.12 10.65 9.74
CA GLY A 314 7.82 10.28 8.51
C GLY A 314 9.27 10.76 8.47
N MET A 315 9.54 11.96 8.97
CA MET A 315 10.91 12.50 9.06
C MET A 315 11.79 11.72 10.04
N ARG A 316 11.24 11.17 11.12
CA ARG A 316 12.00 10.36 12.10
C ARG A 316 12.58 9.07 11.49
N MET A 317 11.96 8.54 10.43
CA MET A 317 12.43 7.34 9.73
C MET A 317 13.53 7.63 8.69
N MET A 318 13.86 8.89 8.45
CA MET A 318 14.86 9.31 7.46
C MET A 318 16.21 9.57 8.12
N SER A 319 17.30 9.32 7.40
CA SER A 319 18.65 9.68 7.86
C SER A 319 18.79 11.20 8.02
N PRO A 320 19.72 11.70 8.85
CA PRO A 320 20.00 13.14 8.94
C PRO A 320 20.26 13.80 7.58
N GLN A 321 21.02 13.13 6.69
CA GLN A 321 21.32 13.63 5.35
C GLN A 321 20.06 13.70 4.47
N GLN A 322 19.20 12.68 4.51
CA GLN A 322 17.93 12.68 3.78
C GLN A 322 16.99 13.78 4.27
N ARG A 323 16.92 14.00 5.59
CA ARG A 323 16.15 15.11 6.16
C ARG A 323 16.65 16.46 5.66
N ALA A 324 17.97 16.67 5.66
CA ALA A 324 18.59 17.90 5.16
C ALA A 324 18.31 18.12 3.67
N GLN A 325 18.45 17.09 2.84
CA GLN A 325 18.14 17.16 1.40
C GLN A 325 16.66 17.46 1.16
N ARG A 326 15.75 16.80 1.88
CA ARG A 326 14.30 17.04 1.75
C ARG A 326 13.93 18.46 2.17
N TYR A 327 14.53 18.98 3.23
CA TYR A 327 14.35 20.35 3.68
C TYR A 327 14.88 21.37 2.65
N SER A 328 16.08 21.14 2.09
CA SER A 328 16.64 21.96 1.00
C SER A 328 15.71 21.97 -0.22
N ARG A 329 15.24 20.80 -0.69
CA ARG A 329 14.27 20.73 -1.81
C ARG A 329 12.94 21.44 -1.50
N TYR A 330 12.54 21.49 -0.23
CA TYR A 330 11.33 22.22 0.19
C TYR A 330 11.55 23.74 0.15
N ASN A 331 12.68 24.21 0.68
CA ASN A 331 13.04 25.63 0.67
C ASN A 331 13.25 26.13 -0.76
N ASN A 332 14.00 25.40 -1.60
CA ASN A 332 14.19 25.75 -3.00
C ASN A 332 12.84 25.88 -3.74
N ARG A 333 11.88 24.98 -3.48
CA ARG A 333 10.53 25.07 -4.05
C ARG A 333 9.77 26.30 -3.55
N LYS A 334 9.88 26.63 -2.27
CA LYS A 334 9.28 27.85 -1.71
C LYS A 334 9.87 29.11 -2.32
N GLU A 335 11.18 29.14 -2.55
CA GLU A 335 11.87 30.25 -3.20
C GLU A 335 11.42 30.40 -4.66
N THR A 336 11.35 29.31 -5.44
CA THR A 336 10.85 29.36 -6.83
C THR A 336 9.39 29.81 -6.95
N VAL A 337 8.57 29.61 -5.91
CA VAL A 337 7.16 30.08 -5.90
C VAL A 337 7.07 31.56 -5.51
N LYS A 338 8.03 32.09 -4.75
CA LYS A 338 8.06 33.50 -4.34
C LYS A 338 8.63 34.42 -5.41
N ASP A 339 9.38 33.90 -6.37
CA ASP A 339 9.96 34.69 -7.46
C ASP A 339 9.36 34.32 -8.84
N PRO A 340 8.10 34.71 -9.13
CA PRO A 340 7.49 34.46 -10.43
C PRO A 340 8.09 35.31 -11.57
N GLY A 341 9.10 36.14 -11.31
CA GLY A 341 9.70 37.10 -12.25
C GLY A 341 10.99 36.66 -12.95
N HIS A 342 11.43 35.41 -12.78
CA HIS A 342 12.64 34.87 -13.42
C HIS A 342 12.36 33.62 -14.26
N THR A 343 11.56 33.82 -15.31
CA THR A 343 11.62 33.00 -16.53
C THR A 343 12.00 33.94 -17.66
N ARG A 344 13.25 33.85 -18.11
CA ARG A 344 13.80 34.57 -19.27
C ARG A 344 13.48 33.83 -20.55
#